data_AF-A0A543IA26-F1
#
_entry.id   AF-A0A543IA26-F1
#
_cell.length_a   1.000
_cell.length_b   1.000
_cell.length_c   1.000
_cell.angle_alpha   90.00
_cell.angle_beta   90.00
_cell.angle_gamma   90.00
#
_symmetry.space_group_name_H-M   'P 1'
#
loop_
_entity.id
_entity.type
_entity.pdbx_description
1 polymer ?
#
loop_
_entity_poly.entity_id
_entity_poly.type
_entity_poly.pdbx_seq_one_letter_code
_entity_poly.pdbx_strand_id
1 'polypeptide(L)'
;MTAQSPLGSRGPHVGACPFVEAEREMFHGRGRETREVAEAWKRNRLVVLHGSAGVGKTSLLHAGVVPLLRGEGAHVLPVADLAHRSSFPVAALAEHDPFRLAVLAAWHTPVPPVHVSEVPVGTFLRRDPRMDRFGNALPILGAIDGAEMLLRESKRNERHRQNFLAELAQAMREIPGLHLLLVVRDDMLPETMDVADGLSPAEPTAYSLGPLAPEAAGEVLKSLPCLPTMPRGGITAGALVDELRTVRLQHGVQRTSHVHPVLLQLVHRHFSQRLSEDAEIVPERLRAEVDSALKDFCAQSLSTIAADHSFPASTLFPWFRSAFGGPQGRAGVSVHSCEDVPRAVLHALENSHLIRARTRDGSLYYEVLHPRLAEPITQLGDRAVPIHRPGPPTRLCQAHRALADGDAELARRHAEAAIRACGEGDLRTKANAASFLGDIAYERGDTDAAVARYREAAAIFEAVPDNAAVGWLLAGIGRVLLEHDPGQAVRQLRAAAGRLPHELSIQTALGRALLETGRTHAARAVFEDVLGRDSKNREALHAKRAMSGIG
;
A
#
# COMPACT_ATOMS: atom_id res chain seq x y z
N MET A 1 -6.30 24.13 16.70
CA MET A 1 -6.99 22.86 17.02
C MET A 1 -5.94 21.77 17.02
N THR A 2 -5.59 21.32 18.22
CA THR A 2 -4.53 20.36 18.54
C THR A 2 -4.83 18.98 17.95
N ALA A 3 -3.95 18.51 17.08
CA ALA A 3 -3.95 17.15 16.54
C ALA A 3 -3.80 16.16 17.71
N GLN A 4 -4.87 15.43 18.03
CA GLN A 4 -4.81 14.34 18.99
C GLN A 4 -3.94 13.23 18.41
N SER A 5 -2.88 12.89 19.14
CA SER A 5 -1.95 11.80 18.85
C SER A 5 -2.71 10.47 18.68
N PRO A 6 -2.40 9.65 17.66
CA PRO A 6 -3.09 8.39 17.39
C PRO A 6 -2.59 7.24 18.30
N LEU A 7 -2.26 7.53 19.56
CA LEU A 7 -1.83 6.53 20.54
C LEU A 7 -3.06 5.78 21.08
N GLY A 8 -3.73 5.04 20.20
CA GLY A 8 -4.51 3.88 20.59
C GLY A 8 -3.56 2.71 20.79
N SER A 9 -3.60 2.08 21.96
CA SER A 9 -2.87 0.85 22.28
C SER A 9 -2.98 -0.14 21.11
N ARG A 10 -1.86 -0.39 20.43
CA ARG A 10 -1.79 -1.27 19.26
C ARG A 10 -2.19 -2.68 19.70
N GLY A 11 -3.33 -3.16 19.19
CA GLY A 11 -3.80 -4.51 19.46
C GLY A 11 -2.80 -5.59 19.01
N PRO A 12 -2.85 -6.79 19.60
CA PRO A 12 -1.79 -7.81 19.54
C PRO A 12 -1.58 -8.49 18.17
N HIS A 13 -2.28 -8.09 17.10
CA HIS A 13 -2.22 -8.75 15.78
C HIS A 13 -2.16 -7.85 14.55
N VAL A 14 -1.46 -6.72 14.65
CA VAL A 14 -1.10 -5.94 13.45
C VAL A 14 -0.06 -6.74 12.65
N GLY A 15 -0.30 -6.91 11.34
CA GLY A 15 0.71 -7.39 10.39
C GLY A 15 1.94 -6.48 10.41
N ALA A 16 2.98 -6.79 9.64
CA ALA A 16 4.16 -5.95 9.51
C ALA A 16 3.81 -4.59 8.87
N CYS A 17 3.20 -3.67 9.63
CA CYS A 17 3.01 -2.30 9.21
C CYS A 17 4.41 -1.67 9.11
N PRO A 18 4.73 -1.05 7.97
CA PRO A 18 5.99 -0.36 7.83
C PRO A 18 6.03 0.82 8.82
N PHE A 19 7.24 1.15 9.28
CA PHE A 19 7.43 2.30 10.15
C PHE A 19 7.09 3.58 9.38
N VAL A 20 6.27 4.44 9.96
CA VAL A 20 5.94 5.74 9.38
C VAL A 20 6.94 6.80 9.84
N GLU A 21 6.92 7.99 9.21
CA GLU A 21 7.82 9.08 9.57
C GLU A 21 7.77 9.47 11.05
N ALA A 22 6.57 9.46 11.65
CA ALA A 22 6.38 9.75 13.08
C ALA A 22 7.07 8.74 14.02
N GLU A 23 7.47 7.58 13.49
CA GLU A 23 8.12 6.49 14.22
C GLU A 23 9.62 6.40 13.94
N ARG A 24 10.20 7.47 13.36
CA ARG A 24 11.64 7.56 13.10
C ARG A 24 12.48 7.22 14.32
N GLU A 25 12.03 7.61 15.51
CA GLU A 25 12.74 7.35 16.78
C GLU A 25 12.79 5.86 17.15
N MET A 26 11.94 5.01 16.55
CA MET A 26 11.94 3.56 16.73
C MET A 26 12.67 2.82 15.59
N PHE A 27 13.10 3.54 14.55
CA PHE A 27 13.74 2.96 13.37
C PHE A 27 15.27 2.96 13.50
N HIS A 28 15.85 1.81 13.83
CA HIS A 28 17.29 1.64 14.09
C HIS A 28 17.95 0.61 13.15
N GLY A 29 19.28 0.54 13.17
CA GLY A 29 20.07 -0.46 12.42
C GLY A 29 20.20 -0.22 10.90
N ARG A 30 19.53 0.79 10.33
CA ARG A 30 19.54 1.09 8.88
C ARG A 30 20.13 2.46 8.53
N GLY A 31 20.91 3.04 9.44
CA GLY A 31 21.46 4.39 9.27
C GLY A 31 22.47 4.50 8.12
N ARG A 32 23.19 3.42 7.81
CA ARG A 32 24.12 3.39 6.66
C ARG A 32 23.36 3.38 5.35
N GLU A 33 22.43 2.44 5.18
CA GLU A 33 21.63 2.27 3.97
C GLU A 33 20.77 3.50 3.69
N THR A 34 20.23 4.14 4.73
CA THR A 34 19.46 5.39 4.59
C THR A 34 20.31 6.50 3.98
N ARG A 35 21.57 6.66 4.42
CA ARG A 35 22.49 7.66 3.87
C ARG A 35 22.93 7.31 2.45
N GLU A 36 23.21 6.04 2.19
CA GLU A 36 23.61 5.58 0.85
C GLU A 36 22.49 5.80 -0.18
N VAL A 37 21.23 5.49 0.16
CA VAL A 37 20.07 5.76 -0.72
C VAL A 37 19.85 7.26 -0.90
N ALA A 38 19.95 8.06 0.17
CA ALA A 38 19.82 9.51 0.08
C ALA A 38 20.90 10.13 -0.82
N GLU A 39 22.16 9.69 -0.70
CA GLU A 39 23.27 10.14 -1.54
C GLU A 39 23.11 9.67 -3.00
N ALA A 40 22.68 8.43 -3.22
CA ALA A 40 22.37 7.94 -4.56
C ALA A 40 21.26 8.77 -5.21
N TRP A 41 20.22 9.13 -4.45
CA TRP A 41 19.13 9.99 -4.91
C TRP A 41 19.58 11.42 -5.22
N LYS A 42 20.49 12.01 -4.44
CA LYS A 42 21.03 13.34 -4.75
C LYS A 42 21.84 13.36 -6.04
N ARG A 43 22.58 12.28 -6.32
CA ARG A 43 23.49 12.18 -7.48
C ARG A 43 22.77 11.77 -8.76
N ASN A 44 21.70 10.98 -8.65
CA ASN A 44 21.01 10.39 -9.78
C ASN A 44 19.56 10.86 -9.84
N ARG A 45 19.05 11.08 -11.05
CA ARG A 45 17.68 11.55 -11.27
C ARG A 45 16.63 10.45 -11.11
N LEU A 46 17.05 9.19 -11.23
CA LEU A 46 16.21 8.02 -11.08
C LEU A 46 16.95 6.96 -10.27
N VAL A 47 16.40 6.63 -9.11
CA VAL A 47 16.91 5.55 -8.25
C VAL A 47 15.84 4.48 -8.09
N VAL A 48 16.24 3.23 -8.29
CA VAL A 48 15.40 2.05 -8.08
C VAL A 48 15.87 1.34 -6.82
N LEU A 49 15.11 1.44 -5.74
CA LEU A 49 15.33 0.68 -4.51
C LEU A 49 14.66 -0.68 -4.63
N HIS A 50 15.44 -1.74 -4.70
CA HIS A 50 14.93 -3.10 -4.78
C HIS A 50 15.41 -3.96 -3.61
N GLY A 51 14.69 -5.05 -3.32
CA GLY A 51 15.02 -5.97 -2.25
C GLY A 51 13.92 -7.00 -2.02
N SER A 52 14.25 -8.06 -1.28
CA SER A 52 13.31 -9.15 -1.00
C SER A 52 12.08 -8.67 -0.20
N ALA A 53 10.99 -9.44 -0.25
CA ALA A 53 9.80 -9.16 0.56
C ALA A 53 10.16 -9.14 2.06
N GLY A 54 9.64 -8.16 2.80
CA GLY A 54 9.86 -8.05 4.25
C GLY A 54 11.26 -7.56 4.69
N VAL A 55 12.14 -7.16 3.76
CA VAL A 55 13.47 -6.60 4.12
C VAL A 55 13.41 -5.18 4.70
N GLY A 56 12.23 -4.54 4.65
CA GLY A 56 11.97 -3.22 5.23
C GLY A 56 12.08 -2.05 4.24
N LYS A 57 11.87 -2.26 2.94
CA LYS A 57 11.94 -1.20 1.91
C LYS A 57 11.03 0.00 2.22
N THR A 58 9.75 -0.25 2.44
CA THR A 58 8.78 0.79 2.81
C THR A 58 9.18 1.49 4.10
N SER A 59 9.59 0.75 5.14
CA SER A 59 10.09 1.34 6.39
C SER A 59 11.33 2.21 6.18
N LEU A 60 12.29 1.77 5.36
CA LEU A 60 13.49 2.55 5.02
C LEU A 60 13.12 3.85 4.30
N LEU A 61 12.17 3.79 3.37
CA LEU A 61 11.68 4.95 2.64
C LEU A 61 11.00 5.96 3.58
N HIS A 62 9.98 5.52 4.32
CA HIS A 62 9.14 6.39 5.14
C HIS A 62 9.80 6.90 6.42
N ALA A 63 10.51 6.04 7.15
CA ALA A 63 11.11 6.39 8.45
C ALA A 63 12.58 6.82 8.33
N GLY A 64 13.26 6.51 7.23
CA GLY A 64 14.67 6.83 6.99
C GLY A 64 14.89 7.93 5.95
N VAL A 65 14.68 7.60 4.68
CA VAL A 65 15.10 8.43 3.53
C VAL A 65 14.31 9.73 3.44
N VAL A 66 12.98 9.66 3.51
CA VAL A 66 12.09 10.83 3.46
C VAL A 66 12.41 11.88 4.54
N PRO A 67 12.50 11.53 5.84
CA PRO A 67 12.81 12.53 6.87
C PRO A 67 14.25 13.04 6.79
N LEU A 68 15.21 12.23 6.31
CA LEU A 68 16.58 12.68 6.10
C LEU A 68 16.65 13.75 5.00
N LEU A 69 16.08 13.48 3.83
CA LEU A 69 16.08 14.41 2.69
C LEU A 69 15.30 15.69 3.00
N ARG A 70 14.18 15.59 3.72
CA ARG A 70 13.43 16.76 4.19
C ARG A 70 14.26 17.62 5.14
N GLY A 71 15.00 17.01 6.06
CA GLY A 71 15.90 17.71 6.98
C GLY A 71 17.08 18.39 6.29
N GLU A 72 17.53 17.86 5.15
CA GLU A 72 18.59 18.46 4.32
C GLU A 72 18.07 19.56 3.36
N GLY A 73 16.76 19.85 3.38
CA GLY A 73 16.16 20.93 2.61
C GLY A 73 15.59 20.54 1.24
N ALA A 74 15.49 19.25 0.91
CA ALA A 74 14.83 18.82 -0.33
C ALA A 74 13.31 19.06 -0.28
N HIS A 75 12.70 19.31 -1.44
CA HIS A 75 11.23 19.37 -1.55
C HIS A 75 10.67 17.94 -1.64
N VAL A 76 10.33 17.39 -0.47
CA VAL A 76 9.81 16.02 -0.39
C VAL A 76 8.29 15.98 -0.55
N LEU A 77 7.82 15.41 -1.66
CA LEU A 77 6.42 15.05 -1.86
C LEU A 77 6.06 13.87 -0.92
N PRO A 78 4.80 13.76 -0.47
CA PRO A 78 4.34 12.54 0.20
C PRO A 78 4.61 11.30 -0.67
N VAL A 79 4.89 10.16 -0.04
CA VAL A 79 5.15 8.91 -0.77
C VAL A 79 3.86 8.39 -1.41
N ALA A 80 3.92 8.04 -2.69
CA ALA A 80 2.82 7.37 -3.37
C ALA A 80 2.84 5.87 -3.10
N ASP A 81 1.91 5.37 -2.28
CA ASP A 81 1.65 3.93 -2.13
C ASP A 81 0.58 3.50 -3.14
N LEU A 82 1.00 2.85 -4.23
CA LEU A 82 0.08 2.40 -5.28
C LEU A 82 -0.86 1.29 -4.83
N ALA A 83 -0.55 0.60 -3.73
CA ALA A 83 -1.42 -0.41 -3.15
C ALA A 83 -2.49 0.21 -2.23
N HIS A 84 -2.35 1.46 -1.81
CA HIS A 84 -3.34 2.18 -1.01
C HIS A 84 -4.26 3.04 -1.88
N ARG A 85 -5.56 2.77 -1.85
CA ARG A 85 -6.56 3.68 -2.42
C ARG A 85 -7.07 4.67 -1.38
N SER A 86 -7.16 5.94 -1.76
CA SER A 86 -7.84 6.96 -0.97
C SER A 86 -9.30 6.57 -0.76
N SER A 87 -9.88 6.94 0.38
CA SER A 87 -11.31 6.71 0.69
C SER A 87 -12.28 7.61 -0.10
N PHE A 88 -11.84 8.13 -1.25
CA PHE A 88 -12.61 8.99 -2.13
C PHE A 88 -13.41 8.13 -3.11
N PRO A 89 -14.72 8.36 -3.30
CA PRO A 89 -15.53 7.58 -4.22
C PRO A 89 -15.06 7.80 -5.67
N VAL A 90 -14.58 6.75 -6.31
CA VAL A 90 -14.04 6.77 -7.68
C VAL A 90 -15.11 7.25 -8.67
N ALA A 91 -16.37 6.89 -8.41
CA ALA A 91 -17.51 7.33 -9.22
C ALA A 91 -17.76 8.85 -9.20
N ALA A 92 -17.23 9.58 -8.22
CA ALA A 92 -17.33 11.04 -8.16
C ALA A 92 -16.34 11.74 -9.12
N LEU A 93 -15.33 11.02 -9.60
CA LEU A 93 -14.34 11.54 -10.53
C LEU A 93 -14.90 11.60 -11.96
N ALA A 94 -14.36 12.50 -12.78
CA ALA A 94 -14.56 12.46 -14.22
C ALA A 94 -13.70 11.35 -14.84
N GLU A 95 -13.68 11.24 -16.17
CA GLU A 95 -12.71 10.37 -16.85
C GLU A 95 -11.30 10.65 -16.32
N HIS A 96 -10.67 9.61 -15.75
CA HIS A 96 -9.38 9.75 -15.09
C HIS A 96 -8.47 8.60 -15.47
N ASP A 97 -7.17 8.87 -15.42
CA ASP A 97 -6.16 7.83 -15.52
C ASP A 97 -5.91 7.25 -14.11
N PRO A 98 -6.14 5.94 -13.87
CA PRO A 98 -5.99 5.34 -12.54
C PRO A 98 -4.59 5.50 -11.94
N PHE A 99 -3.55 5.46 -12.78
CA PHE A 99 -2.16 5.58 -12.32
C PHE A 99 -1.82 7.03 -11.99
N ARG A 100 -2.24 7.98 -12.85
CA ARG A 100 -2.08 9.40 -12.56
C ARG A 100 -2.78 9.80 -11.27
N LEU A 101 -4.03 9.33 -11.11
CA LEU A 101 -4.81 9.59 -9.92
C LEU A 101 -4.11 9.05 -8.67
N ALA A 102 -3.65 7.79 -8.69
CA ALA A 102 -2.99 7.17 -7.55
C ALA A 102 -1.72 7.94 -7.12
N VAL A 103 -0.88 8.32 -8.08
CA VAL A 103 0.37 9.04 -7.81
C VAL A 103 0.10 10.48 -7.36
N LEU A 104 -0.73 11.24 -8.09
CA LEU A 104 -0.96 12.65 -7.78
C LEU A 104 -1.82 12.85 -6.53
N ALA A 105 -2.80 11.98 -6.27
CA ALA A 105 -3.58 12.05 -5.04
C ALA A 105 -2.71 11.79 -3.81
N ALA A 106 -1.72 10.89 -3.93
CA ALA A 106 -0.75 10.69 -2.86
C ALA A 106 0.19 11.88 -2.72
N TRP A 107 0.77 12.39 -3.82
CA TRP A 107 1.68 13.53 -3.79
C TRP A 107 1.04 14.85 -3.31
N HIS A 108 -0.29 14.95 -3.27
CA HIS A 108 -0.99 16.20 -2.96
C HIS A 108 -2.07 16.06 -1.87
N THR A 109 -1.64 15.79 -0.64
CA THR A 109 -2.53 15.60 0.52
C THR A 109 -2.79 16.92 1.28
N PRO A 110 -3.47 17.88 0.64
CA PRO A 110 -4.81 18.10 1.19
C PRO A 110 -5.90 18.37 0.13
N VAL A 111 -5.63 18.24 -1.16
CA VAL A 111 -6.66 18.58 -2.17
C VAL A 111 -7.42 17.33 -2.62
N PRO A 112 -8.75 17.41 -2.76
CA PRO A 112 -9.56 16.29 -3.26
C PRO A 112 -9.04 15.76 -4.61
N PRO A 113 -9.06 14.44 -4.84
CA PRO A 113 -8.53 13.82 -6.06
C PRO A 113 -9.11 14.36 -7.38
N VAL A 114 -10.30 14.99 -7.34
CA VAL A 114 -10.93 15.62 -8.51
C VAL A 114 -10.12 16.78 -9.11
N HIS A 115 -9.28 17.45 -8.31
CA HIS A 115 -8.48 18.58 -8.79
C HIS A 115 -7.16 18.12 -9.44
N VAL A 116 -6.80 16.85 -9.27
CA VAL A 116 -5.57 16.26 -9.84
C VAL A 116 -5.85 15.26 -10.95
N SER A 117 -7.07 14.74 -11.07
CA SER A 117 -7.42 13.72 -12.07
C SER A 117 -7.14 14.15 -13.53
N GLU A 118 -7.33 15.44 -13.83
CA GLU A 118 -7.17 16.02 -15.17
C GLU A 118 -5.89 16.82 -15.38
N VAL A 119 -5.09 17.02 -14.33
CA VAL A 119 -3.88 17.87 -14.39
C VAL A 119 -2.67 17.01 -14.76
N PRO A 120 -1.94 17.33 -15.83
CA PRO A 120 -0.72 16.61 -16.14
C PRO A 120 0.35 16.75 -15.05
N VAL A 121 1.12 15.71 -14.76
CA VAL A 121 2.17 15.64 -13.74
C VAL A 121 3.14 16.81 -13.85
N GLY A 122 3.61 17.13 -15.07
CA GLY A 122 4.53 18.26 -15.29
C GLY A 122 3.90 19.62 -14.94
N THR A 123 2.63 19.82 -15.26
CA THR A 123 1.89 21.04 -14.89
C THR A 123 1.68 21.12 -13.38
N PHE A 124 1.40 19.98 -12.74
CA PHE A 124 1.24 19.90 -11.31
C PHE A 124 2.53 20.27 -10.55
N LEU A 125 3.65 19.65 -10.90
CA LEU A 125 4.95 19.89 -10.24
C LEU A 125 5.46 21.32 -10.42
N ARG A 126 5.04 22.02 -11.49
CA ARG A 126 5.37 23.44 -11.71
C ARG A 126 4.57 24.43 -10.86
N ARG A 127 3.47 24.00 -10.21
CA ARG A 127 2.59 24.91 -9.46
C ARG A 127 3.16 25.34 -8.10
N ASP A 128 4.00 24.52 -7.47
CA ASP A 128 4.64 24.85 -6.18
C ASP A 128 6.17 24.65 -6.24
N PRO A 129 6.90 25.49 -7.00
CA PRO A 129 8.35 25.37 -7.08
C PRO A 129 8.97 25.94 -5.80
N ARG A 130 9.47 25.06 -4.92
CA ARG A 130 10.20 25.51 -3.74
C ARG A 130 11.61 25.96 -4.11
N MET A 131 11.93 27.19 -3.73
CA MET A 131 13.24 27.80 -3.94
C MET A 131 14.05 27.79 -2.65
N ASP A 132 15.37 27.65 -2.77
CA ASP A 132 16.30 27.88 -1.67
C ASP A 132 16.43 29.40 -1.36
N ARG A 133 17.16 29.72 -0.30
CA ARG A 133 17.47 31.11 0.09
C ARG A 133 18.28 31.91 -0.94
N PHE A 134 18.79 31.24 -1.98
CA PHE A 134 19.59 31.81 -3.06
C PHE A 134 18.82 31.89 -4.40
N GLY A 135 17.54 31.48 -4.42
CA GLY A 135 16.70 31.51 -5.62
C GLY A 135 16.86 30.30 -6.55
N ASN A 136 17.54 29.23 -6.13
CA ASN A 136 17.63 27.98 -6.89
C ASN A 136 16.46 27.05 -6.55
N ALA A 137 15.94 26.34 -7.55
CA ALA A 137 14.92 25.31 -7.33
C ALA A 137 15.49 24.16 -6.48
N LEU A 138 14.81 23.82 -5.39
CA LEU A 138 15.17 22.68 -4.56
C LEU A 138 14.90 21.37 -5.32
N PRO A 139 15.74 20.34 -5.13
CA PRO A 139 15.46 19.03 -5.71
C PRO A 139 14.17 18.46 -5.12
N ILE A 140 13.30 17.95 -5.99
CA ILE A 140 11.98 17.42 -5.68
C ILE A 140 12.07 15.90 -5.61
N LEU A 141 11.75 15.32 -4.45
CA LEU A 141 11.64 13.87 -4.28
C LEU A 141 10.23 13.42 -4.66
N GLY A 142 10.11 12.69 -5.78
CA GLY A 142 8.93 11.92 -6.15
C GLY A 142 9.12 10.44 -5.82
N ALA A 143 8.69 10.01 -4.63
CA ALA A 143 8.80 8.61 -4.21
C ALA A 143 7.52 7.82 -4.54
N ILE A 144 7.69 6.64 -5.13
CA ILE A 144 6.61 5.70 -5.47
C ILE A 144 6.95 4.35 -4.84
N ASP A 145 6.18 3.95 -3.83
CA ASP A 145 6.26 2.63 -3.21
C ASP A 145 5.32 1.64 -3.92
N GLY A 146 5.77 0.39 -4.04
CA GLY A 146 5.07 -0.63 -4.82
C GLY A 146 5.03 -0.30 -6.31
N ALA A 147 6.10 0.26 -6.86
CA ALA A 147 6.15 0.70 -8.25
C ALA A 147 5.95 -0.46 -9.25
N GLU A 148 6.09 -1.72 -8.83
CA GLU A 148 5.71 -2.89 -9.63
C GLU A 148 4.28 -2.81 -10.18
N MET A 149 3.36 -2.15 -9.48
CA MET A 149 1.97 -1.95 -9.93
C MET A 149 1.87 -1.07 -11.18
N LEU A 150 2.74 -0.07 -11.28
CA LEU A 150 2.82 0.83 -12.43
C LEU A 150 3.60 0.18 -13.59
N LEU A 151 4.60 -0.63 -13.27
CA LEU A 151 5.55 -1.14 -14.23
C LEU A 151 5.07 -2.45 -14.87
N ARG A 152 4.26 -3.24 -14.16
CA ARG A 152 3.68 -4.50 -14.66
C ARG A 152 2.69 -4.25 -15.79
N GLU A 153 2.86 -5.00 -16.88
CA GLU A 153 1.92 -4.97 -18.01
C GLU A 153 0.51 -5.41 -17.57
N SER A 154 -0.51 -4.67 -18.02
CA SER A 154 -1.90 -4.95 -17.66
C SER A 154 -2.80 -4.93 -18.88
N LYS A 155 -3.40 -6.06 -19.24
CA LYS A 155 -4.30 -6.17 -20.40
C LYS A 155 -5.44 -5.14 -20.39
N ARG A 156 -5.96 -4.78 -19.21
CA ARG A 156 -7.08 -3.85 -19.05
C ARG A 156 -6.64 -2.39 -19.09
N ASN A 157 -5.47 -2.07 -18.52
CA ASN A 157 -5.04 -0.69 -18.26
C ASN A 157 -3.77 -0.31 -19.04
N GLU A 158 -3.33 -1.08 -20.03
CA GLU A 158 -2.07 -0.87 -20.73
C GLU A 158 -1.97 0.51 -21.38
N ARG A 159 -3.05 0.99 -21.99
CA ARG A 159 -3.09 2.32 -22.59
C ARG A 159 -2.90 3.43 -21.55
N HIS A 160 -3.53 3.29 -20.38
CA HIS A 160 -3.38 4.22 -19.26
C HIS A 160 -1.95 4.21 -18.72
N ARG A 161 -1.39 3.00 -18.55
CA ARG A 161 -0.01 2.78 -18.11
C ARG A 161 1.00 3.49 -19.04
N GLN A 162 0.92 3.24 -20.34
CA GLN A 162 1.81 3.85 -21.33
C GLN A 162 1.69 5.38 -21.38
N ASN A 163 0.46 5.90 -21.35
CA ASN A 163 0.23 7.34 -21.33
C ASN A 163 0.86 8.00 -20.08
N PHE A 164 0.67 7.39 -18.91
CA PHE A 164 1.23 7.92 -17.67
C PHE A 164 2.76 7.82 -17.62
N LEU A 165 3.36 6.72 -18.09
CA LEU A 165 4.82 6.59 -18.17
C LEU A 165 5.43 7.64 -19.10
N ALA A 166 4.81 7.88 -20.27
CA ALA A 166 5.24 8.92 -21.20
C ALA A 166 5.14 10.33 -20.57
N GLU A 167 4.07 10.57 -19.80
CA GLU A 167 3.86 11.82 -19.07
C GLU A 167 4.90 12.03 -17.95
N LEU A 168 5.24 10.98 -17.20
CA LEU A 168 6.28 11.00 -16.17
C LEU A 168 7.67 11.26 -16.79
N ALA A 169 7.98 10.61 -17.92
CA ALA A 169 9.21 10.84 -18.67
C ALA A 169 9.30 12.28 -19.22
N GLN A 170 8.18 12.84 -19.68
CA GLN A 170 8.10 14.24 -20.08
C GLN A 170 8.34 15.18 -18.89
N ALA A 171 7.72 14.90 -17.73
CA ALA A 171 7.92 15.70 -16.52
C ALA A 171 9.38 15.69 -16.06
N MET A 172 10.06 14.53 -16.11
CA MET A 172 11.50 14.43 -15.83
C MET A 172 12.34 15.20 -16.84
N ARG A 173 11.96 15.29 -18.12
CA ARG A 173 12.69 16.12 -19.09
C ARG A 173 12.48 17.62 -18.88
N GLU A 174 11.27 18.03 -18.51
CA GLU A 174 10.90 19.45 -18.33
C GLU A 174 11.34 20.04 -16.98
N ILE A 175 11.50 19.21 -15.95
CA ILE A 175 11.81 19.64 -14.58
C ILE A 175 13.15 19.02 -14.17
N PRO A 176 14.28 19.75 -14.35
CA PRO A 176 15.60 19.22 -14.02
C PRO A 176 15.75 18.79 -12.55
N GLY A 177 15.09 19.52 -11.64
CA GLY A 177 15.09 19.23 -10.21
C GLY A 177 14.21 18.05 -9.78
N LEU A 178 13.46 17.40 -10.67
CA LEU A 178 12.68 16.21 -10.33
C LEU A 178 13.60 14.99 -10.27
N HIS A 179 13.67 14.37 -9.08
CA HIS A 179 14.37 13.11 -8.84
C HIS A 179 13.38 12.06 -8.32
N LEU A 180 13.28 10.93 -9.04
CA LEU A 180 12.36 9.85 -8.70
C LEU A 180 13.05 8.74 -7.91
N LEU A 181 12.33 8.21 -6.93
CA LEU A 181 12.72 7.02 -6.17
C LEU A 181 11.61 5.97 -6.30
N LEU A 182 11.90 4.92 -7.07
CA LEU A 182 10.98 3.80 -7.29
C LEU A 182 11.34 2.66 -6.35
N VAL A 183 10.39 2.16 -5.58
CA VAL A 183 10.59 0.99 -4.72
C VAL A 183 9.92 -0.22 -5.36
N VAL A 184 10.70 -1.27 -5.57
CA VAL A 184 10.25 -2.52 -6.21
C VAL A 184 10.75 -3.76 -5.47
N ARG A 185 10.20 -4.92 -5.82
CA ARG A 185 10.67 -6.22 -5.35
C ARG A 185 11.76 -6.76 -6.27
N ASP A 186 12.63 -7.63 -5.75
CA ASP A 186 13.76 -8.20 -6.52
C ASP A 186 13.32 -8.96 -7.78
N ASP A 187 12.16 -9.61 -7.73
CA ASP A 187 11.60 -10.39 -8.84
C ASP A 187 11.13 -9.52 -10.02
N MET A 188 10.92 -8.22 -9.80
CA MET A 188 10.46 -7.26 -10.80
C MET A 188 11.58 -6.30 -11.26
N LEU A 189 12.83 -6.50 -10.80
CA LEU A 189 13.94 -5.62 -11.12
C LEU A 189 14.24 -5.55 -12.63
N PRO A 190 14.32 -6.67 -13.39
CA PRO A 190 14.62 -6.61 -14.82
C PRO A 190 13.60 -5.76 -15.59
N GLU A 191 12.32 -6.03 -15.40
CA GLU A 191 11.23 -5.29 -16.06
C GLU A 191 11.20 -3.81 -15.62
N THR A 192 11.57 -3.55 -14.37
CA THR A 192 11.66 -2.17 -13.85
C THR A 192 12.78 -1.40 -14.52
N MET A 193 13.94 -2.01 -14.73
CA MET A 193 15.09 -1.34 -15.36
C MET A 193 14.80 -1.03 -16.83
N ASP A 194 14.19 -1.95 -17.57
CA ASP A 194 13.81 -1.75 -18.97
C ASP A 194 12.86 -0.53 -19.13
N VAL A 195 11.91 -0.36 -18.22
CA VAL A 195 10.99 0.78 -18.23
C VAL A 195 11.68 2.05 -17.69
N ALA A 196 12.53 1.93 -16.68
CA ALA A 196 13.27 3.04 -16.07
C ALA A 196 14.22 3.72 -17.06
N ASP A 197 14.84 2.96 -17.96
CA ASP A 197 15.70 3.47 -19.04
C ASP A 197 14.93 4.40 -19.98
N GLY A 198 13.61 4.18 -20.17
CA GLY A 198 12.74 5.05 -20.95
C GLY A 198 12.23 6.29 -20.21
N LEU A 199 12.30 6.31 -18.87
CA LEU A 199 11.76 7.40 -18.05
C LEU A 199 12.71 8.58 -17.91
N SER A 200 14.01 8.31 -17.81
CA SER A 200 15.04 9.31 -17.56
C SER A 200 16.05 9.35 -18.70
N PRO A 201 16.50 10.53 -19.15
CA PRO A 201 17.61 10.62 -20.10
C PRO A 201 18.97 10.21 -19.48
N ALA A 202 19.04 10.11 -18.15
CA ALA A 202 20.21 9.63 -17.41
C ALA A 202 19.99 8.18 -16.94
N GLU A 203 21.06 7.38 -16.92
CA GLU A 203 21.02 5.97 -16.51
C GLU A 203 20.42 5.80 -15.10
N PRO A 204 19.41 4.94 -14.93
CA PRO A 204 18.85 4.64 -13.62
C PRO A 204 19.87 3.92 -12.74
N THR A 205 19.93 4.31 -11.46
CA THR A 205 20.78 3.63 -10.48
C THR A 205 19.95 2.66 -9.64
N ALA A 206 20.30 1.39 -9.65
CA ALA A 206 19.70 0.39 -8.77
C ALA A 206 20.44 0.32 -7.42
N TYR A 207 19.70 0.31 -6.31
CA TYR A 207 20.21 0.06 -4.97
C TYR A 207 19.54 -1.18 -4.37
N SER A 208 20.35 -2.17 -4.03
CA SER A 208 19.88 -3.42 -3.42
C SER A 208 19.85 -3.32 -1.90
N LEU A 209 18.65 -3.45 -1.32
CA LEU A 209 18.46 -3.54 0.11
C LEU A 209 18.50 -5.00 0.57
N GLY A 210 19.60 -5.38 1.22
CA GLY A 210 19.78 -6.70 1.80
C GLY A 210 19.23 -6.85 3.23
N PRO A 211 19.17 -8.08 3.76
CA PRO A 211 18.87 -8.34 5.17
C PRO A 211 19.85 -7.63 6.12
N LEU A 212 19.51 -7.53 7.42
CA LEU A 212 20.30 -6.79 8.39
C LEU A 212 21.61 -7.53 8.72
N ALA A 213 22.70 -6.76 8.83
CA ALA A 213 23.94 -7.25 9.44
C ALA A 213 23.71 -7.58 10.92
N PRO A 214 24.47 -8.52 11.51
CA PRO A 214 24.31 -8.90 12.91
C PRO A 214 24.42 -7.72 13.89
N GLU A 215 25.31 -6.77 13.61
CA GLU A 215 25.53 -5.58 14.42
C GLU A 215 24.30 -4.66 14.38
N ALA A 216 23.79 -4.41 13.16
CA ALA A 216 22.58 -3.64 12.92
C ALA A 216 21.33 -4.28 13.54
N ALA A 217 21.19 -5.60 13.47
CA ALA A 217 20.13 -6.35 14.13
C ALA A 217 20.22 -6.22 15.66
N GLY A 218 21.45 -6.25 16.20
CA GLY A 218 21.71 -6.01 17.62
C GLY A 218 21.33 -4.60 18.08
N GLU A 219 21.56 -3.58 17.26
CA GLU A 219 21.10 -2.21 17.53
C GLU A 219 19.57 -2.12 17.63
N VAL A 220 18.87 -2.71 16.66
CA VAL A 220 17.39 -2.77 16.66
C VAL A 220 16.88 -3.40 17.95
N LEU A 221 17.45 -4.53 18.36
CA LEU A 221 17.01 -5.22 19.57
C LEU A 221 17.31 -4.42 20.86
N LYS A 222 18.42 -3.67 20.91
CA LYS A 222 18.78 -2.84 22.06
C LYS A 222 17.88 -1.61 22.21
N SER A 223 17.38 -1.07 21.10
CA SER A 223 16.46 0.08 21.11
C SER A 223 15.03 -0.27 21.54
N LEU A 224 14.70 -1.57 21.64
CA LEU A 224 13.35 -1.98 21.99
C LEU A 224 13.16 -1.98 23.51
N PRO A 225 12.12 -1.30 24.04
CA PRO A 225 11.92 -1.15 25.48
C PRO A 225 11.62 -2.47 26.21
N CYS A 226 11.25 -3.53 25.48
CA CYS A 226 10.82 -4.80 26.02
C CYS A 226 11.96 -5.81 26.21
N LEU A 227 13.11 -5.63 25.53
CA LEU A 227 14.29 -6.45 25.77
C LEU A 227 15.05 -5.79 26.90
N PRO A 228 15.01 -6.36 28.12
CA PRO A 228 15.46 -5.62 29.27
C PRO A 228 16.98 -5.50 29.12
N THR A 229 17.47 -4.27 29.11
CA THR A 229 18.90 -3.94 29.15
C THR A 229 19.43 -4.30 30.54
N MET A 230 19.41 -5.59 30.88
CA MET A 230 19.64 -6.06 32.25
C MET A 230 21.08 -6.50 32.43
N PRO A 231 21.81 -5.93 33.41
CA PRO A 231 23.17 -6.36 33.74
C PRO A 231 23.27 -7.71 34.48
N ARG A 232 22.16 -8.45 34.65
CA ARG A 232 22.12 -9.69 35.44
C ARG A 232 21.27 -10.76 34.75
N GLY A 233 21.93 -11.74 34.14
CA GLY A 233 21.38 -13.07 33.82
C GLY A 233 20.41 -13.23 32.64
N GLY A 234 19.90 -12.16 32.03
CA GLY A 234 18.92 -12.23 30.94
C GLY A 234 19.49 -12.56 29.54
N ILE A 235 18.62 -12.98 28.62
CA ILE A 235 18.94 -13.17 27.20
C ILE A 235 19.49 -11.86 26.61
N THR A 236 20.72 -11.89 26.08
CA THR A 236 21.31 -10.74 25.42
C THR A 236 20.80 -10.58 23.99
N ALA A 237 20.74 -9.34 23.49
CA ALA A 237 20.43 -9.06 22.08
C ALA A 237 21.35 -9.83 21.12
N GLY A 238 22.63 -10.00 21.48
CA GLY A 238 23.59 -10.80 20.71
C GLY A 238 23.22 -12.28 20.66
N ALA A 239 22.86 -12.89 21.79
CA ALA A 239 22.44 -14.29 21.83
C ALA A 239 21.18 -14.53 20.99
N LEU A 240 20.23 -13.60 20.97
CA LEU A 240 19.04 -13.69 20.15
C LEU A 240 19.36 -13.56 18.65
N VAL A 241 20.23 -12.62 18.26
CA VAL A 241 20.72 -12.49 16.87
C VAL A 241 21.41 -13.77 16.43
N ASP A 242 22.26 -14.35 17.28
CA ASP A 242 22.97 -15.59 16.95
C ASP A 242 22.03 -16.79 16.81
N GLU A 243 20.99 -16.90 17.64
CA GLU A 243 19.98 -17.96 17.50
C GLU A 243 19.15 -17.80 16.22
N LEU A 244 18.78 -16.57 15.84
CA LEU A 244 18.06 -16.29 14.59
C LEU A 244 18.89 -16.62 13.33
N ARG A 245 20.23 -16.55 13.43
CA ARG A 245 21.18 -16.93 12.38
C ARG A 245 21.47 -18.42 12.34
N THR A 246 21.18 -19.15 13.43
CA THR A 246 21.59 -20.53 13.58
C THR A 246 20.60 -21.46 12.87
N VAL A 247 21.06 -22.07 11.78
CA VAL A 247 20.30 -23.02 10.97
C VAL A 247 20.84 -24.41 11.23
N ARG A 248 19.99 -25.27 11.82
CA ARG A 248 20.36 -26.66 12.12
C ARG A 248 19.93 -27.54 10.95
N LEU A 249 20.87 -28.31 10.43
CA LEU A 249 20.72 -29.27 9.34
C LEU A 249 20.94 -30.68 9.89
N GLN A 250 20.46 -31.70 9.15
CA GLN A 250 20.73 -33.10 9.49
C GLN A 250 22.24 -33.42 9.55
N HIS A 251 23.08 -32.65 8.86
CA HIS A 251 24.53 -32.86 8.75
C HIS A 251 25.37 -31.74 9.39
N GLY A 252 24.80 -30.91 10.27
CA GLY A 252 25.57 -29.91 11.02
C GLY A 252 24.81 -28.63 11.33
N VAL A 253 25.51 -27.67 11.95
CA VAL A 253 24.97 -26.35 12.28
C VAL A 253 25.62 -25.31 11.35
N GLN A 254 24.81 -24.62 10.56
CA GLN A 254 25.25 -23.52 9.71
C GLN A 254 24.77 -22.19 10.31
N ARG A 255 25.60 -21.16 10.24
CA ARG A 255 25.21 -19.79 10.62
C ARG A 255 25.07 -18.93 9.39
N THR A 256 23.95 -18.23 9.26
CA THR A 256 23.76 -17.24 8.21
C THR A 256 24.59 -15.99 8.50
N SER A 257 25.01 -15.31 7.44
CA SER A 257 25.76 -14.04 7.55
C SER A 257 24.88 -12.87 7.97
N HIS A 258 23.57 -12.93 7.70
CA HIS A 258 22.63 -11.84 7.94
C HIS A 258 21.35 -12.35 8.63
N VAL A 259 20.57 -11.40 9.18
CA VAL A 259 19.28 -11.64 9.82
C VAL A 259 18.17 -10.98 9.02
N HIS A 260 17.11 -11.73 8.74
CA HIS A 260 15.94 -11.18 8.07
C HIS A 260 15.10 -10.32 9.05
N PRO A 261 14.76 -9.06 8.73
CA PRO A 261 14.02 -8.16 9.64
C PRO A 261 12.69 -8.72 10.15
N VAL A 262 11.96 -9.44 9.30
CA VAL A 262 10.71 -10.13 9.70
C VAL A 262 10.93 -11.04 10.90
N LEU A 263 12.03 -11.80 10.97
CA LEU A 263 12.28 -12.70 12.09
C LEU A 263 12.49 -11.94 13.40
N LEU A 264 13.19 -10.80 13.36
CA LEU A 264 13.36 -9.92 14.52
C LEU A 264 12.01 -9.38 15.00
N GLN A 265 11.16 -8.95 14.07
CA GLN A 265 9.83 -8.42 14.39
C GLN A 265 8.93 -9.48 15.02
N LEU A 266 8.96 -10.72 14.49
CA LEU A 266 8.16 -11.84 15.01
C LEU A 266 8.58 -12.22 16.41
N VAL A 267 9.88 -12.37 16.64
CA VAL A 267 10.39 -12.77 17.94
C VAL A 267 10.21 -11.65 18.97
N HIS A 268 10.43 -10.39 18.58
CA HIS A 268 10.12 -9.25 19.46
C HIS A 268 8.65 -9.26 19.89
N ARG A 269 7.73 -9.45 18.93
CA ARG A 269 6.30 -9.50 19.23
C ARG A 269 5.95 -10.62 20.20
N HIS A 270 6.47 -11.82 19.94
CA HIS A 270 6.28 -12.98 20.82
C HIS A 270 6.75 -12.69 22.25
N PHE A 271 7.94 -12.14 22.41
CA PHE A 271 8.46 -11.78 23.73
C PHE A 271 7.68 -10.64 24.38
N SER A 272 7.26 -9.62 23.63
CA SER A 272 6.48 -8.51 24.19
C SER A 272 5.13 -8.96 24.79
N GLN A 273 4.51 -9.99 24.20
CA GLN A 273 3.25 -10.57 24.70
C GLN A 273 3.47 -11.42 25.96
N ARG A 274 4.60 -12.13 26.08
CA ARG A 274 4.93 -13.00 27.22
C ARG A 274 5.56 -12.26 28.41
N LEU A 275 6.34 -11.21 28.15
CA LEU A 275 7.00 -10.40 29.19
C LEU A 275 6.05 -9.45 29.93
N SER A 276 4.79 -9.35 29.48
CA SER A 276 3.74 -8.67 30.25
C SER A 276 3.31 -9.47 31.50
N GLU A 277 3.78 -10.72 31.65
CA GLU A 277 3.47 -11.63 32.75
C GLU A 277 4.75 -12.08 33.50
N ASP A 278 5.53 -11.17 34.09
CA ASP A 278 6.61 -11.40 35.12
C ASP A 278 7.58 -12.59 34.94
N ALA A 279 7.69 -13.19 33.75
CA ALA A 279 8.43 -14.43 33.54
C ALA A 279 9.85 -14.13 33.04
N GLU A 280 10.85 -14.34 33.91
CA GLU A 280 12.25 -14.39 33.50
C GLU A 280 12.48 -15.58 32.54
N ILE A 281 12.87 -15.29 31.30
CA ILE A 281 13.21 -16.32 30.33
C ILE A 281 14.67 -16.71 30.54
N VAL A 282 14.86 -17.92 31.05
CA VAL A 282 16.19 -18.52 31.27
C VAL A 282 16.89 -18.71 29.90
N PRO A 283 18.18 -18.37 29.73
CA PRO A 283 18.89 -18.47 28.44
C PRO A 283 18.82 -19.85 27.76
N GLU A 284 18.66 -20.93 28.52
CA GLU A 284 18.52 -22.30 28.01
C GLU A 284 17.20 -22.51 27.25
N ARG A 285 16.18 -21.68 27.49
CA ARG A 285 14.87 -21.72 26.82
C ARG A 285 14.78 -20.83 25.59
N LEU A 286 15.79 -19.99 25.33
CA LEU A 286 15.81 -19.06 24.18
C LEU A 286 15.46 -19.76 22.86
N ARG A 287 16.06 -20.92 22.60
CA ARG A 287 15.78 -21.69 21.39
C ARG A 287 14.31 -22.10 21.29
N ALA A 288 13.77 -22.68 22.36
CA ALA A 288 12.39 -23.18 22.37
C ALA A 288 11.38 -22.03 22.20
N GLU A 289 11.66 -20.87 22.78
CA GLU A 289 10.83 -19.67 22.61
C GLU A 289 10.88 -19.12 21.18
N VAL A 290 12.07 -19.05 20.57
CA VAL A 290 12.22 -18.63 19.17
C VAL A 290 11.51 -19.64 18.24
N ASP A 291 11.67 -20.94 18.46
CA ASP A 291 10.99 -21.97 17.67
C ASP A 291 9.47 -21.88 17.82
N SER A 292 8.96 -21.66 19.04
CA SER A 292 7.54 -21.41 19.29
C SER A 292 7.05 -20.18 18.53
N ALA A 293 7.75 -19.05 18.64
CA ALA A 293 7.37 -17.80 17.96
C ALA A 293 7.25 -17.97 16.44
N LEU A 294 8.23 -18.63 15.83
CA LEU A 294 8.25 -18.87 14.39
C LEU A 294 7.18 -19.89 13.96
N LYS A 295 6.97 -20.95 14.76
CA LYS A 295 5.92 -21.94 14.51
C LYS A 295 4.53 -21.33 14.61
N ASP A 296 4.27 -20.55 15.66
CA ASP A 296 2.99 -19.87 15.89
C ASP A 296 2.70 -18.88 14.76
N PHE A 297 3.71 -18.15 14.31
CA PHE A 297 3.60 -17.30 13.12
C PHE A 297 3.23 -18.11 11.86
N CYS A 298 3.94 -19.18 11.56
CA CYS A 298 3.64 -20.02 10.40
C CYS A 298 2.22 -20.60 10.48
N ALA A 299 1.82 -21.15 11.62
CA ALA A 299 0.49 -21.72 11.81
C ALA A 299 -0.61 -20.66 11.69
N GLN A 300 -0.42 -19.47 12.26
CA GLN A 300 -1.38 -18.37 12.18
C GLN A 300 -1.52 -17.83 10.75
N SER A 301 -0.40 -17.64 10.05
CA SER A 301 -0.39 -17.18 8.65
C SER A 301 -1.06 -18.19 7.72
N LEU A 302 -0.73 -19.48 7.84
CA LEU A 302 -1.37 -20.55 7.05
C LEU A 302 -2.87 -20.66 7.34
N SER A 303 -3.28 -20.57 8.60
CA SER A 303 -4.71 -20.62 8.97
C SER A 303 -5.49 -19.43 8.40
N THR A 304 -4.87 -18.24 8.39
CA THR A 304 -5.46 -17.02 7.84
C THR A 304 -5.61 -17.13 6.32
N ILE A 305 -4.56 -17.54 5.61
CA ILE A 305 -4.57 -17.75 4.16
C ILE A 305 -5.61 -18.80 3.75
N ALA A 306 -5.67 -19.93 4.46
CA ALA A 306 -6.66 -20.98 4.23
C ALA A 306 -8.09 -20.44 4.33
N ALA A 307 -8.39 -19.64 5.35
CA ALA A 307 -9.71 -19.05 5.52
C ALA A 307 -10.04 -18.01 4.44
N ASP A 308 -9.11 -17.11 4.14
CA ASP A 308 -9.33 -15.98 3.22
C ASP A 308 -9.56 -16.47 1.78
N HIS A 309 -8.77 -17.46 1.34
CA HIS A 309 -8.88 -18.07 0.00
C HIS A 309 -9.87 -19.24 -0.06
N SER A 310 -10.57 -19.56 1.04
CA SER A 310 -11.47 -20.71 1.13
C SER A 310 -10.79 -22.04 0.75
N PHE A 311 -9.51 -22.16 1.06
CA PHE A 311 -8.68 -23.33 0.77
C PHE A 311 -8.56 -24.23 2.01
N PRO A 312 -8.76 -25.56 1.92
CA PRO A 312 -8.76 -26.42 3.09
C PRO A 312 -7.43 -26.42 3.84
N ALA A 313 -7.45 -26.05 5.13
CA ALA A 313 -6.26 -26.08 5.97
C ALA A 313 -5.67 -27.50 6.11
N SER A 314 -6.52 -28.53 6.06
CA SER A 314 -6.12 -29.94 6.04
C SER A 314 -5.27 -30.31 4.84
N THR A 315 -5.35 -29.55 3.74
CA THR A 315 -4.53 -29.73 2.55
C THR A 315 -3.31 -28.82 2.60
N LEU A 316 -3.51 -27.56 2.98
CA LEU A 316 -2.44 -26.55 2.98
C LEU A 316 -1.30 -26.87 3.94
N PHE A 317 -1.62 -27.28 5.18
CA PHE A 317 -0.60 -27.52 6.20
C PHE A 317 0.32 -28.70 5.85
N PRO A 318 -0.18 -29.91 5.49
CA PRO A 318 0.68 -31.01 5.08
C PRO A 318 1.46 -30.71 3.81
N TRP A 319 0.83 -30.05 2.83
CA TRP A 319 1.51 -29.65 1.60
C TRP A 319 2.67 -28.68 1.89
N PHE A 320 2.42 -27.62 2.68
CA PHE A 320 3.43 -26.62 3.00
C PHE A 320 4.59 -27.25 3.79
N ARG A 321 4.29 -28.14 4.74
CA ARG A 321 5.30 -28.89 5.49
C ARG A 321 6.15 -29.78 4.57
N SER A 322 5.52 -30.47 3.62
CA SER A 322 6.21 -31.35 2.67
C SER A 322 7.12 -30.58 1.70
N ALA A 323 6.58 -29.53 1.08
CA ALA A 323 7.28 -28.73 0.09
C ALA A 323 8.42 -27.90 0.71
N PHE A 324 8.18 -27.27 1.87
CA PHE A 324 9.07 -26.26 2.43
C PHE A 324 9.82 -26.68 3.71
N GLY A 325 9.41 -27.76 4.38
CA GLY A 325 10.10 -28.26 5.58
C GLY A 325 11.42 -28.99 5.26
N GLY A 326 11.56 -29.52 4.06
CA GLY A 326 12.74 -30.27 3.62
C GLY A 326 13.89 -29.40 3.07
N PRO A 327 15.02 -30.03 2.69
CA PRO A 327 16.13 -29.34 2.02
C PRO A 327 15.71 -28.73 0.66
N GLN A 328 14.70 -29.31 0.00
CA GLN A 328 14.13 -28.79 -1.26
C GLN A 328 13.49 -27.41 -1.07
N GLY A 329 12.78 -27.19 0.05
CA GLY A 329 12.22 -25.89 0.41
C GLY A 329 13.24 -24.77 0.53
N ARG A 330 14.50 -25.11 0.86
CA ARG A 330 15.62 -24.16 0.99
C ARG A 330 16.35 -23.96 -0.34
N ALA A 331 16.37 -24.98 -1.20
CA ALA A 331 17.03 -24.94 -2.50
C ALA A 331 16.15 -24.33 -3.59
N GLY A 332 14.82 -24.32 -3.39
CA GLY A 332 13.82 -23.84 -4.33
C GLY A 332 12.92 -24.96 -4.84
N VAL A 333 11.62 -24.79 -4.67
CA VAL A 333 10.56 -25.65 -5.19
C VAL A 333 10.08 -25.07 -6.52
N SER A 334 10.11 -25.87 -7.59
CA SER A 334 9.64 -25.42 -8.92
C SER A 334 8.14 -25.11 -8.91
N VAL A 335 7.69 -24.13 -9.70
CA VAL A 335 6.24 -23.85 -9.87
C VAL A 335 5.46 -25.09 -10.26
N HIS A 336 6.04 -25.98 -11.06
CA HIS A 336 5.39 -27.23 -11.49
C HIS A 336 5.06 -28.16 -10.32
N SER A 337 5.84 -28.10 -9.24
CA SER A 337 5.57 -28.86 -8.01
C SER A 337 4.52 -28.20 -7.11
N CYS A 338 4.01 -27.03 -7.50
CA CYS A 338 2.97 -26.28 -6.79
C CYS A 338 1.66 -26.17 -7.57
N GLU A 339 1.46 -26.96 -8.64
CA GLU A 339 0.27 -26.89 -9.50
C GLU A 339 -1.03 -27.22 -8.75
N ASP A 340 -0.96 -28.04 -7.69
CA ASP A 340 -2.11 -28.39 -6.84
C ASP A 340 -2.60 -27.23 -5.96
N VAL A 341 -1.82 -26.14 -5.86
CA VAL A 341 -2.15 -24.97 -5.05
C VAL A 341 -2.47 -23.77 -5.95
N PRO A 342 -3.63 -23.12 -5.76
CA PRO A 342 -3.97 -21.92 -6.54
C PRO A 342 -2.88 -20.85 -6.45
N ARG A 343 -2.56 -20.18 -7.57
CA ARG A 343 -1.57 -19.09 -7.59
C ARG A 343 -1.88 -17.98 -6.58
N ALA A 344 -3.15 -17.68 -6.34
CA ALA A 344 -3.57 -16.71 -5.33
C ALA A 344 -3.09 -17.09 -3.91
N VAL A 345 -3.10 -18.38 -3.57
CA VAL A 345 -2.59 -18.89 -2.28
C VAL A 345 -1.06 -18.76 -2.23
N LEU A 346 -0.36 -19.05 -3.33
CA LEU A 346 1.11 -18.85 -3.40
C LEU A 346 1.49 -17.37 -3.23
N HIS A 347 0.79 -16.45 -3.89
CA HIS A 347 0.98 -15.01 -3.69
C HIS A 347 0.68 -14.59 -2.25
N ALA A 348 -0.35 -15.15 -1.61
CA ALA A 348 -0.67 -14.85 -0.22
C ALA A 348 0.40 -15.38 0.76
N LEU A 349 1.00 -16.55 0.50
CA LEU A 349 2.14 -17.06 1.27
C LEU A 349 3.36 -16.14 1.15
N GLU A 350 3.59 -15.58 -0.03
CA GLU A 350 4.68 -14.66 -0.28
C GLU A 350 4.46 -13.29 0.38
N ASN A 351 3.24 -12.75 0.25
CA ASN A 351 2.81 -11.50 0.90
C ASN A 351 2.78 -11.63 2.43
N SER A 352 2.62 -12.85 2.95
CA SER A 352 2.72 -13.16 4.39
C SER A 352 4.16 -13.46 4.83
N HIS A 353 5.16 -13.29 3.96
CA HIS A 353 6.58 -13.46 4.29
C HIS A 353 6.95 -14.89 4.74
N LEU A 354 6.27 -15.91 4.21
CA LEU A 354 6.62 -17.32 4.46
C LEU A 354 7.57 -17.85 3.39
N ILE A 355 7.31 -17.49 2.14
CA ILE A 355 8.10 -17.88 0.96
C ILE A 355 8.58 -16.64 0.21
N ARG A 356 9.54 -16.83 -0.69
CA ARG A 356 9.96 -15.84 -1.69
C ARG A 356 10.07 -16.49 -3.06
N ALA A 357 9.64 -15.78 -4.10
CA ALA A 357 9.86 -16.16 -5.47
C ALA A 357 11.30 -15.84 -5.93
N ARG A 358 11.86 -16.71 -6.76
CA ARG A 358 13.10 -16.47 -7.50
C ARG A 358 12.99 -17.04 -8.90
N THR A 359 13.44 -16.27 -9.89
CA THR A 359 13.58 -16.76 -11.26
C THR A 359 15.00 -17.26 -11.47
N ARG A 360 15.13 -18.50 -11.92
CA ARG A 360 16.42 -19.12 -12.31
C ARG A 360 16.25 -19.74 -13.68
N ASP A 361 17.11 -19.34 -14.63
CA ASP A 361 17.13 -19.85 -16.00
C ASP A 361 15.74 -19.74 -16.70
N GLY A 362 15.00 -18.65 -16.43
CA GLY A 362 13.65 -18.42 -16.96
C GLY A 362 12.53 -19.22 -16.28
N SER A 363 12.85 -20.09 -15.32
CA SER A 363 11.88 -20.83 -14.52
C SER A 363 11.70 -20.23 -13.13
N LEU A 364 10.46 -20.15 -12.67
CA LEU A 364 10.13 -19.61 -11.35
C LEU A 364 10.26 -20.70 -10.27
N TYR A 365 10.87 -20.35 -9.15
CA TYR A 365 11.05 -21.21 -7.98
C TYR A 365 10.61 -20.49 -6.73
N TYR A 366 10.02 -21.22 -5.79
CA TYR A 366 9.66 -20.73 -4.48
C TYR A 366 10.58 -21.33 -3.43
N GLU A 367 11.20 -20.49 -2.61
CA GLU A 367 12.00 -20.95 -1.48
C GLU A 367 11.48 -20.32 -0.19
N VAL A 368 11.78 -20.95 0.95
CA VAL A 368 11.46 -20.39 2.26
C VAL A 368 12.19 -19.04 2.41
N LEU A 369 11.48 -18.03 2.93
CA LEU A 369 12.02 -16.67 3.06
C LEU A 369 13.39 -16.65 3.75
N HIS A 370 13.52 -17.44 4.81
CA HIS A 370 14.77 -17.61 5.55
C HIS A 370 14.98 -19.08 5.96
N PRO A 371 16.18 -19.66 5.82
CA PRO A 371 16.43 -21.06 6.15
C PRO A 371 16.11 -21.45 7.60
N ARG A 372 16.11 -20.49 8.53
CA ARG A 372 15.73 -20.68 9.96
C ARG A 372 14.28 -21.14 10.13
N LEU A 373 13.38 -20.79 9.20
CA LEU A 373 11.97 -21.17 9.27
C LEU A 373 11.72 -22.65 8.95
N ALA A 374 12.66 -23.33 8.28
CA ALA A 374 12.45 -24.71 7.87
C ALA A 374 12.27 -25.68 9.06
N GLU A 375 12.98 -25.48 10.18
CA GLU A 375 12.82 -26.31 11.39
C GLU A 375 11.44 -26.09 12.07
N PRO A 376 10.98 -24.86 12.33
CA PRO A 376 9.60 -24.62 12.77
C PRO A 376 8.52 -25.20 11.83
N ILE A 377 8.76 -25.16 10.51
CA ILE A 377 7.82 -25.69 9.51
C ILE A 377 7.65 -27.21 9.61
N THR A 378 8.72 -27.97 9.87
CA THR A 378 8.61 -29.43 10.06
C THR A 378 7.84 -29.81 11.32
N GLN A 379 7.82 -28.92 12.32
CA GLN A 379 7.12 -29.11 13.58
C GLN A 379 5.65 -28.61 13.56
N LEU A 380 5.16 -28.14 12.42
CA LEU A 380 3.76 -27.74 12.26
C LEU A 380 2.83 -28.94 12.41
N GLY A 381 1.74 -28.74 13.16
CA GLY A 381 0.65 -29.70 13.26
C GLY A 381 -0.22 -29.71 11.99
N ASP A 382 -1.11 -30.70 11.86
CA ASP A 382 -1.95 -30.86 10.67
C ASP A 382 -3.28 -30.08 10.73
N ARG A 383 -3.52 -29.33 11.81
CA ARG A 383 -4.79 -28.64 12.06
C ARG A 383 -4.59 -27.13 12.10
N ALA A 384 -5.59 -26.41 11.58
CA ALA A 384 -5.68 -24.97 11.70
C ALA A 384 -5.71 -24.55 13.18
N VAL A 385 -5.04 -23.44 13.47
CA VAL A 385 -5.09 -22.77 14.77
C VAL A 385 -6.19 -21.69 14.78
N PRO A 386 -6.74 -21.34 15.95
CA PRO A 386 -7.74 -20.27 16.05
C PRO A 386 -7.22 -18.97 15.44
N ILE A 387 -7.92 -18.45 14.43
CA ILE A 387 -7.47 -17.26 13.69
C ILE A 387 -7.64 -16.02 14.57
N HIS A 388 -6.53 -15.39 14.90
CA HIS A 388 -6.54 -14.03 15.44
C HIS A 388 -6.92 -13.02 14.35
N ARG A 389 -8.13 -12.48 14.47
CA ARG A 389 -8.70 -11.56 13.49
C ARG A 389 -8.01 -10.21 13.58
N PRO A 390 -7.40 -9.70 12.49
CA PRO A 390 -6.82 -8.37 12.49
C PRO A 390 -7.90 -7.31 12.70
N GLY A 391 -7.50 -6.16 13.27
CA GLY A 391 -8.40 -5.04 13.49
C GLY A 391 -8.95 -4.44 12.18
N PRO A 392 -10.02 -3.63 12.25
CA PRO A 392 -10.69 -3.10 11.06
C PRO A 392 -9.77 -2.34 10.10
N PRO A 393 -8.86 -1.45 10.55
CA PRO A 393 -7.97 -0.72 9.64
C PRO A 393 -7.02 -1.64 8.88
N THR A 394 -6.51 -2.69 9.55
CA THR A 394 -5.62 -3.67 8.93
C THR A 394 -6.33 -4.48 7.85
N ARG A 395 -7.59 -4.88 8.09
CA ARG A 395 -8.41 -5.55 7.07
C ARG A 395 -8.69 -4.67 5.86
N LEU A 396 -8.97 -3.38 6.08
CA LEU A 396 -9.15 -2.46 4.97
C LEU A 396 -7.86 -2.29 4.15
N CYS A 397 -6.70 -2.24 4.80
CA CYS A 397 -5.42 -2.23 4.09
C CYS A 397 -5.19 -3.52 3.29
N GLN A 398 -5.54 -4.69 3.84
CA GLN A 398 -5.50 -5.96 3.11
C GLN A 398 -6.45 -5.94 1.91
N ALA A 399 -7.62 -5.31 2.04
CA ALA A 399 -8.57 -5.16 0.95
C ALA A 399 -8.00 -4.30 -0.20
N HIS A 400 -7.34 -3.18 0.11
CA HIS A 400 -6.70 -2.34 -0.91
C HIS A 400 -5.58 -3.10 -1.65
N ARG A 401 -4.72 -3.80 -0.90
CA ARG A 401 -3.64 -4.63 -1.48
C ARG A 401 -4.16 -5.75 -2.36
N ALA A 402 -5.20 -6.46 -1.93
CA ALA A 402 -5.82 -7.53 -2.72
C ALA A 402 -6.38 -6.98 -4.05
N LEU A 403 -6.97 -5.77 -4.04
CA LEU A 403 -7.42 -5.14 -5.27
C LEU A 403 -6.25 -4.72 -6.17
N ALA A 404 -5.16 -4.22 -5.59
CA ALA A 404 -3.93 -3.92 -6.32
C ALA A 404 -3.35 -5.19 -6.97
N ASP A 405 -3.34 -6.31 -6.26
CA ASP A 405 -2.92 -7.61 -6.80
C ASP A 405 -3.86 -8.17 -7.88
N GLY A 406 -5.00 -7.49 -8.14
CA GLY A 406 -5.99 -7.86 -9.15
C GLY A 406 -7.07 -8.83 -8.66
N ASP A 407 -7.08 -9.18 -7.37
CA ASP A 407 -8.10 -10.04 -6.76
C ASP A 407 -9.21 -9.21 -6.12
N ALA A 408 -10.10 -8.70 -6.98
CA ALA A 408 -11.24 -7.90 -6.55
C ALA A 408 -12.21 -8.65 -5.62
N GLU A 409 -12.24 -9.98 -5.66
CA GLU A 409 -13.12 -10.79 -4.83
C GLU A 409 -12.56 -10.96 -3.42
N LEU A 410 -11.27 -11.22 -3.29
CA LEU A 410 -10.57 -11.19 -2.02
C LEU A 410 -10.63 -9.78 -1.39
N ALA A 411 -10.45 -8.73 -2.19
CA ALA A 411 -10.61 -7.34 -1.74
C ALA A 411 -12.00 -7.09 -1.14
N ARG A 412 -13.06 -7.54 -1.82
CA ARG A 412 -14.44 -7.44 -1.33
C ARG A 412 -14.62 -8.16 0.01
N ARG A 413 -14.13 -9.41 0.12
CA ARG A 413 -14.21 -10.20 1.36
C ARG A 413 -13.50 -9.53 2.53
N HIS A 414 -12.30 -8.99 2.31
CA HIS A 414 -11.54 -8.26 3.33
C HIS A 414 -12.24 -6.98 3.78
N ALA A 415 -12.80 -6.20 2.86
CA ALA A 415 -13.54 -4.99 3.20
C ALA A 415 -14.83 -5.29 3.99
N GLU A 416 -15.56 -6.35 3.62
CA GLU A 416 -16.72 -6.80 4.41
C GLU A 416 -16.32 -7.32 5.79
N ALA A 417 -15.19 -8.02 5.88
CA ALA A 417 -14.62 -8.44 7.15
C ALA A 417 -14.16 -7.24 8.00
N ALA A 418 -13.69 -6.15 7.38
CA ALA A 418 -13.36 -4.90 8.08
C ALA A 418 -14.62 -4.29 8.68
N ILE A 419 -15.71 -4.16 7.91
CA ILE A 419 -17.01 -3.65 8.39
C ILE A 419 -17.53 -4.48 9.56
N ARG A 420 -17.49 -5.83 9.47
CA ARG A 420 -17.95 -6.73 10.54
C ARG A 420 -17.11 -6.62 11.82
N ALA A 421 -15.86 -6.18 11.72
CA ALA A 421 -14.97 -6.01 12.87
C ALA A 421 -15.07 -4.63 13.51
N CYS A 422 -15.70 -3.65 12.84
CA CYS A 422 -15.82 -2.29 13.35
C CYS A 422 -16.72 -2.24 14.59
N GLY A 423 -16.23 -1.64 15.67
CA GLY A 423 -17.04 -1.24 16.82
C GLY A 423 -17.62 0.18 16.68
N GLU A 424 -18.21 0.69 17.75
CA GLU A 424 -18.77 2.06 17.80
C GLU A 424 -17.71 3.16 17.60
N GLY A 425 -16.44 2.88 17.93
CA GLY A 425 -15.33 3.82 17.72
C GLY A 425 -14.77 3.85 16.29
N ASP A 426 -15.15 2.90 15.44
CA ASP A 426 -14.54 2.70 14.11
C ASP A 426 -15.40 3.24 12.96
N LEU A 427 -16.33 4.16 13.24
CA LEU A 427 -17.30 4.66 12.24
C LEU A 427 -16.63 5.17 10.96
N ARG A 428 -15.51 5.88 11.08
CA ARG A 428 -14.77 6.37 9.90
C ARG A 428 -14.16 5.22 9.08
N THR A 429 -13.58 4.21 9.72
CA THR A 429 -13.07 3.01 9.02
C THR A 429 -14.21 2.22 8.37
N LYS A 430 -15.36 2.13 9.03
CA LYS A 430 -16.57 1.49 8.49
C LYS A 430 -17.07 2.23 7.24
N ALA A 431 -17.15 3.55 7.28
CA ALA A 431 -17.55 4.38 6.14
C ALA A 431 -16.56 4.25 4.97
N ASN A 432 -15.26 4.27 5.24
CA ASN A 432 -14.21 4.06 4.23
C ASN A 432 -14.35 2.68 3.56
N ALA A 433 -14.56 1.62 4.35
CA ALA A 433 -14.74 0.27 3.82
C ALA A 433 -16.03 0.14 2.99
N ALA A 434 -17.11 0.81 3.38
CA ALA A 434 -18.35 0.85 2.61
C ALA A 434 -18.16 1.61 1.28
N SER A 435 -17.47 2.76 1.28
CA SER A 435 -17.12 3.49 0.06
C SER A 435 -16.28 2.64 -0.87
N PHE A 436 -15.25 1.96 -0.35
CA PHE A 436 -14.39 1.08 -1.13
C PHE A 436 -15.15 -0.10 -1.77
N LEU A 437 -16.15 -0.66 -1.08
CA LEU A 437 -17.04 -1.66 -1.67
C LEU A 437 -17.93 -1.08 -2.77
N GLY A 438 -18.33 0.19 -2.65
CA GLY A 438 -18.99 0.95 -3.71
C GLY A 438 -18.10 1.14 -4.94
N ASP A 439 -16.81 1.42 -4.74
CA ASP A 439 -15.83 1.55 -5.83
C ASP A 439 -15.67 0.22 -6.58
N ILE A 440 -15.52 -0.91 -5.85
CA ILE A 440 -15.43 -2.24 -6.45
C ILE A 440 -16.68 -2.57 -7.27
N ALA A 441 -17.87 -2.25 -6.76
CA ALA A 441 -19.13 -2.48 -7.48
C ALA A 441 -19.22 -1.60 -8.74
N TYR A 442 -18.84 -0.32 -8.63
CA TYR A 442 -18.80 0.61 -9.75
C TYR A 442 -17.85 0.14 -10.87
N GLU A 443 -16.64 -0.29 -10.52
CA GLU A 443 -15.65 -0.81 -11.49
C GLU A 443 -16.06 -2.13 -12.16
N ARG A 444 -17.00 -2.87 -11.55
CA ARG A 444 -17.65 -4.07 -12.11
C ARG A 444 -18.89 -3.74 -12.95
N GLY A 445 -19.36 -2.49 -12.94
CA GLY A 445 -20.58 -2.05 -13.62
C GLY A 445 -21.88 -2.39 -12.87
N ASP A 446 -21.81 -2.78 -11.59
CA ASP A 446 -22.99 -3.05 -10.76
C ASP A 446 -23.46 -1.74 -10.11
N THR A 447 -24.32 -1.02 -10.83
CA THR A 447 -24.80 0.31 -10.45
C THR A 447 -25.63 0.30 -9.17
N ASP A 448 -26.48 -0.70 -8.99
CA ASP A 448 -27.37 -0.80 -7.83
C ASP A 448 -26.56 -1.08 -6.55
N ALA A 449 -25.61 -2.02 -6.62
CA ALA A 449 -24.73 -2.29 -5.50
C ALA A 449 -23.82 -1.09 -5.18
N ALA A 450 -23.28 -0.40 -6.19
CA ALA A 450 -22.46 0.80 -6.00
C ALA A 450 -23.24 1.89 -5.27
N VAL A 451 -24.44 2.22 -5.75
CA VAL A 451 -25.29 3.24 -5.14
C VAL A 451 -25.69 2.87 -3.71
N ALA A 452 -26.02 1.60 -3.45
CA ALA A 452 -26.37 1.15 -2.11
C ALA A 452 -25.20 1.33 -1.12
N ARG A 453 -23.97 0.92 -1.52
CA ARG A 453 -22.77 1.04 -0.68
C ARG A 453 -22.32 2.48 -0.47
N TYR A 454 -22.41 3.33 -1.48
CA TYR A 454 -22.13 4.76 -1.31
C TYR A 454 -23.15 5.45 -0.39
N ARG A 455 -24.44 5.07 -0.45
CA ARG A 455 -25.46 5.58 0.48
C ARG A 455 -25.19 5.15 1.93
N GLU A 456 -24.79 3.89 2.12
CA GLU A 456 -24.37 3.38 3.43
C GLU A 456 -23.19 4.20 3.97
N ALA A 457 -22.15 4.40 3.16
CA ALA A 457 -20.99 5.22 3.53
C ALA A 457 -21.40 6.66 3.88
N ALA A 458 -22.26 7.29 3.08
CA ALA A 458 -22.71 8.66 3.28
C ALA A 458 -23.49 8.81 4.59
N ALA A 459 -24.37 7.86 4.91
CA ALA A 459 -25.09 7.85 6.17
C ALA A 459 -24.16 7.75 7.39
N ILE A 460 -23.09 6.97 7.30
CA ILE A 460 -22.10 6.87 8.38
C ILE A 460 -21.27 8.15 8.48
N PHE A 461 -20.84 8.76 7.36
CA PHE A 461 -20.10 10.02 7.40
C PHE A 461 -20.93 11.21 7.90
N GLU A 462 -22.24 11.22 7.66
CA GLU A 462 -23.15 12.22 8.25
C GLU A 462 -23.15 12.10 9.79
N ALA A 463 -23.00 10.88 10.33
CA ALA A 463 -22.87 10.65 11.77
C ALA A 463 -21.49 11.01 12.35
N VAL A 464 -20.43 11.05 11.52
CA VAL A 464 -19.05 11.47 11.89
C VAL A 464 -18.78 12.93 11.45
N PRO A 465 -19.82 13.79 11.48
CA PRO A 465 -19.99 15.05 10.74
C PRO A 465 -18.96 15.40 9.64
N ASP A 466 -18.73 14.49 8.67
CA ASP A 466 -17.81 14.71 7.55
C ASP A 466 -18.58 15.18 6.31
N ASN A 467 -18.97 16.45 6.29
CA ASN A 467 -19.79 17.04 5.22
C ASN A 467 -19.13 16.94 3.84
N ALA A 468 -17.80 16.99 3.78
CA ALA A 468 -17.07 16.89 2.52
C ALA A 468 -17.17 15.47 1.95
N ALA A 469 -16.91 14.44 2.77
CA ALA A 469 -17.04 13.05 2.36
C ALA A 469 -18.48 12.74 1.87
N VAL A 470 -19.49 13.24 2.58
CA VAL A 470 -20.89 13.08 2.14
C VAL A 470 -21.15 13.77 0.81
N GLY A 471 -20.67 15.01 0.63
CA GLY A 471 -20.79 15.73 -0.63
C GLY A 471 -20.21 14.95 -1.81
N TRP A 472 -19.03 14.36 -1.65
CA TRP A 472 -18.39 13.52 -2.68
C TRP A 472 -19.14 12.22 -2.95
N LEU A 473 -19.65 11.54 -1.93
CA LEU A 473 -20.44 10.33 -2.10
C LEU A 473 -21.75 10.60 -2.83
N LEU A 474 -22.44 11.70 -2.50
CA LEU A 474 -23.63 12.14 -3.22
C LEU A 474 -23.32 12.51 -4.67
N ALA A 475 -22.18 13.15 -4.94
CA ALA A 475 -21.72 13.44 -6.29
C ALA A 475 -21.45 12.15 -7.08
N GLY A 476 -20.80 11.15 -6.45
CA GLY A 476 -20.57 9.83 -7.04
C GLY A 476 -21.88 9.10 -7.37
N ILE A 477 -22.81 9.01 -6.41
CA ILE A 477 -24.15 8.44 -6.64
C ILE A 477 -24.85 9.16 -7.79
N GLY A 478 -24.81 10.49 -7.79
CA GLY A 478 -25.42 11.30 -8.84
C GLY A 478 -24.87 11.00 -10.22
N ARG A 479 -23.54 10.84 -10.35
CA ARG A 479 -22.86 10.47 -11.60
C ARG A 479 -23.21 9.06 -12.06
N VAL A 480 -23.23 8.08 -11.16
CA VAL A 480 -23.64 6.69 -11.49
C VAL A 480 -25.07 6.65 -12.02
N LEU A 481 -25.96 7.46 -11.47
CA LEU A 481 -27.37 7.49 -11.86
C LEU A 481 -27.65 8.30 -13.14
N LEU A 482 -26.68 9.03 -13.69
CA LEU A 482 -26.90 9.88 -14.87
C LEU A 482 -27.52 9.13 -16.05
N GLU A 483 -27.05 7.91 -16.31
CA GLU A 483 -27.48 7.10 -17.46
C GLU A 483 -28.77 6.30 -17.19
N HIS A 484 -29.10 6.02 -15.93
CA HIS A 484 -30.19 5.12 -15.55
C HIS A 484 -31.41 5.83 -14.95
N ASP A 485 -31.19 6.86 -14.14
CA ASP A 485 -32.23 7.67 -13.50
C ASP A 485 -31.76 9.13 -13.37
N PRO A 486 -31.84 9.92 -14.46
CA PRO A 486 -31.36 11.30 -14.47
C PRO A 486 -32.16 12.19 -13.50
N GLY A 487 -33.40 11.82 -13.15
CA GLY A 487 -34.21 12.51 -12.16
C GLY A 487 -33.64 12.38 -10.74
N GLN A 488 -33.25 11.16 -10.34
CA GLN A 488 -32.50 10.96 -9.10
C GLN A 488 -31.12 11.58 -9.17
N ALA A 489 -30.41 11.49 -10.30
CA ALA A 489 -29.11 12.11 -10.47
C ALA A 489 -29.14 13.61 -10.14
N VAL A 490 -30.13 14.35 -10.67
CA VAL A 490 -30.33 15.78 -10.35
C VAL A 490 -30.54 16.00 -8.84
N ARG A 491 -31.31 15.14 -8.16
CA ARG A 491 -31.53 15.28 -6.70
C ARG A 491 -30.24 15.10 -5.92
N GLN A 492 -29.47 14.06 -6.23
CA GLN A 492 -28.21 13.76 -5.52
C GLN A 492 -27.15 14.83 -5.80
N LEU A 493 -27.01 15.27 -7.06
CA LEU A 493 -26.05 16.30 -7.44
C LEU A 493 -26.39 17.68 -6.87
N ARG A 494 -27.68 18.01 -6.73
CA ARG A 494 -28.09 19.23 -5.99
C ARG A 494 -27.74 19.15 -4.50
N ALA A 495 -27.96 17.99 -3.88
CA ALA A 495 -27.60 17.78 -2.47
C ALA A 495 -26.08 17.83 -2.26
N ALA A 496 -25.30 17.32 -3.23
CA ALA A 496 -23.84 17.44 -3.26
C ALA A 496 -23.39 18.90 -3.43
N ALA A 497 -23.96 19.63 -4.40
CA ALA A 497 -23.66 21.04 -4.64
C ALA A 497 -24.01 21.94 -3.45
N GLY A 498 -25.05 21.60 -2.68
CA GLY A 498 -25.38 22.32 -1.45
C GLY A 498 -24.33 22.16 -0.34
N ARG A 499 -23.63 21.02 -0.30
CA ARG A 499 -22.54 20.74 0.65
C ARG A 499 -21.19 21.26 0.16
N LEU A 500 -20.97 21.21 -1.15
CA LEU A 500 -19.73 21.58 -1.83
C LEU A 500 -20.00 22.61 -2.95
N PRO A 501 -20.38 23.86 -2.60
CA PRO A 501 -20.85 24.85 -3.57
C PRO A 501 -19.76 25.40 -4.50
N HIS A 502 -18.48 25.27 -4.10
CA HIS A 502 -17.34 25.75 -4.86
C HIS A 502 -16.75 24.71 -5.81
N GLU A 503 -17.23 23.46 -5.74
CA GLU A 503 -16.68 22.37 -6.56
C GLU A 503 -17.30 22.38 -7.96
N LEU A 504 -16.53 22.87 -8.93
CA LEU A 504 -16.96 23.01 -10.32
C LEU A 504 -17.32 21.67 -10.95
N SER A 505 -16.61 20.59 -10.61
CA SER A 505 -16.88 19.24 -11.13
C SER A 505 -18.29 18.72 -10.77
N ILE A 506 -18.82 19.13 -9.61
CA ILE A 506 -20.18 18.79 -9.18
C ILE A 506 -21.20 19.65 -9.93
N GLN A 507 -20.90 20.94 -10.13
CA GLN A 507 -21.75 21.84 -10.91
C GLN A 507 -21.85 21.37 -12.37
N THR A 508 -20.74 20.98 -12.99
CA THR A 508 -20.75 20.48 -14.38
C THR A 508 -21.54 19.18 -14.50
N ALA A 509 -21.37 18.25 -13.56
CA ALA A 509 -22.18 17.02 -13.50
C ALA A 509 -23.67 17.33 -13.30
N LEU A 510 -24.02 18.30 -12.44
CA LEU A 510 -25.40 18.76 -12.25
C LEU A 510 -25.97 19.36 -13.53
N GLY A 511 -25.20 20.19 -14.23
CA GLY A 511 -25.57 20.76 -15.53
C GLY A 511 -25.88 19.66 -16.55
N ARG A 512 -25.04 18.61 -16.62
CA ARG A 512 -25.28 17.45 -17.48
C ARG A 512 -26.56 16.70 -17.10
N ALA A 513 -26.77 16.42 -15.81
CA ALA A 513 -28.01 15.78 -15.33
C ALA A 513 -29.27 16.59 -15.70
N LEU A 514 -29.18 17.92 -15.62
CA LEU A 514 -30.28 18.81 -16.02
C LEU A 514 -30.54 18.75 -17.53
N LEU A 515 -29.51 18.61 -18.37
CA LEU A 515 -29.70 18.40 -19.81
C LEU A 515 -30.41 17.08 -20.11
N GLU A 516 -29.97 15.99 -19.49
CA GLU A 516 -30.58 14.66 -19.70
C GLU A 516 -32.06 14.62 -19.26
N THR A 517 -32.44 15.44 -18.28
CA THR A 517 -33.85 15.61 -17.86
C THR A 517 -34.65 16.63 -18.70
N GLY A 518 -34.06 17.18 -19.77
CA GLY A 518 -34.71 18.18 -20.64
C GLY A 518 -34.81 19.60 -20.05
N ARG A 519 -34.14 19.89 -18.93
CA ARG A 519 -34.14 21.19 -18.25
C ARG A 519 -33.07 22.12 -18.80
N THR A 520 -33.07 22.33 -20.11
CA THR A 520 -32.01 23.03 -20.85
C THR A 520 -31.71 24.44 -20.34
N HIS A 521 -32.73 25.19 -19.92
CA HIS A 521 -32.55 26.55 -19.41
C HIS A 521 -31.76 26.60 -18.09
N ALA A 522 -32.04 25.65 -17.19
CA ALA A 522 -31.33 25.53 -15.91
C ALA A 522 -29.91 24.99 -16.13
N ALA A 523 -29.73 24.02 -17.02
CA ALA A 523 -28.42 23.51 -17.39
C ALA A 523 -27.51 24.61 -17.96
N ARG A 524 -28.05 25.43 -18.88
CA ARG A 524 -27.31 26.55 -19.47
C ARG A 524 -26.80 27.53 -18.41
N ALA A 525 -27.66 27.90 -17.45
CA ALA A 525 -27.26 28.80 -16.36
C ALA A 525 -26.12 28.21 -15.51
N VAL A 526 -26.16 26.90 -15.22
CA VAL A 526 -25.09 26.22 -14.48
C VAL A 526 -23.78 26.22 -15.28
N PHE A 527 -23.81 25.89 -16.57
CA PHE A 527 -22.60 25.91 -17.40
C PHE A 527 -22.04 27.33 -17.60
N GLU A 528 -22.89 28.36 -17.67
CA GLU A 528 -22.44 29.75 -17.73
C GLU A 528 -21.75 30.19 -16.43
N ASP A 529 -22.24 29.78 -15.25
CA ASP A 529 -21.55 30.03 -13.97
C ASP A 529 -20.21 29.28 -13.90
N VAL A 530 -20.16 28.01 -14.32
CA VAL A 530 -18.90 27.24 -14.38
C VAL A 530 -17.88 27.90 -15.30
N LEU A 531 -18.29 28.31 -16.50
CA LEU A 531 -17.39 28.99 -17.46
C LEU A 531 -16.98 30.39 -17.01
N GLY A 532 -17.80 31.05 -16.18
CA GLY A 532 -17.45 32.32 -15.54
C GLY A 532 -16.32 32.16 -14.53
N ARG A 533 -16.25 31.02 -13.83
CA ARG A 533 -15.21 30.72 -12.84
C ARG A 533 -13.97 30.04 -13.45
N ASP A 534 -14.18 29.17 -14.43
CA ASP A 534 -13.13 28.51 -15.20
C ASP A 534 -13.51 28.50 -16.69
N SER A 535 -12.97 29.48 -17.41
CA SER A 535 -13.21 29.63 -18.86
C SER A 535 -12.63 28.50 -19.71
N LYS A 536 -11.75 27.66 -19.14
CA LYS A 536 -11.12 26.53 -19.83
C LYS A 536 -11.76 25.18 -19.47
N ASN A 537 -12.84 25.17 -18.69
CA ASN A 537 -13.51 23.93 -18.29
C ASN A 537 -14.03 23.16 -19.52
N ARG A 538 -13.41 22.02 -19.82
CA ARG A 538 -13.65 21.27 -21.06
C ARG A 538 -15.08 20.74 -21.15
N GLU A 539 -15.57 20.13 -20.08
CA GLU A 539 -16.92 19.57 -20.02
C GLU A 539 -17.99 20.65 -20.23
N ALA A 540 -17.86 21.81 -19.56
CA ALA A 540 -18.79 22.91 -19.73
C ALA A 540 -18.74 23.52 -21.15
N LEU A 541 -17.55 23.62 -21.76
CA LEU A 541 -17.40 24.07 -23.15
C LEU A 541 -18.04 23.08 -24.14
N HIS A 542 -17.84 21.77 -23.95
CA HIS A 542 -18.45 20.73 -24.77
C HIS A 542 -19.99 20.76 -24.66
N ALA A 543 -20.51 20.85 -23.43
CA ALA A 543 -21.95 20.95 -23.19
C ALA A 543 -22.55 22.22 -23.83
N LYS A 544 -21.84 23.36 -23.74
CA LYS A 544 -22.26 24.60 -24.40
C LYS A 544 -22.34 24.46 -25.92
N ARG A 545 -21.33 23.85 -26.55
CA ARG A 545 -21.31 23.58 -28.00
C ARG A 545 -22.49 22.71 -28.42
N ALA A 546 -22.73 21.62 -27.70
CA ALA A 546 -23.85 20.70 -27.94
C ALA A 546 -25.21 21.41 -27.85
N MET A 547 -25.41 22.29 -26.86
CA MET A 547 -26.65 23.08 -26.73
C MET A 547 -26.83 24.14 -27.83
N SER A 548 -25.74 24.68 -28.38
CA SER A 548 -25.78 25.69 -29.44
C SER A 548 -25.94 25.12 -30.86
N GLY A 549 -25.87 23.80 -31.04
CA GLY A 549 -26.03 23.15 -32.35
C GLY A 549 -24.89 23.41 -33.34
N ILE A 550 -23.73 23.89 -32.88
CA ILE A 550 -22.55 24.15 -33.71
C ILE A 550 -21.61 22.95 -33.53
N GLY A 551 -21.71 21.99 -34.46
CA GLY A 551 -20.85 20.81 -34.57
C GLY A 551 -19.47 21.14 -35.13
#